data_AF-A0A0M3RBM8-F1
#
_entry.id   AF-A0A0M3RBM8-F1
#
_cell.length_a   1.000
_cell.length_b   1.000
_cell.length_c   1.000
_cell.angle_alpha   90.00
_cell.angle_beta   90.00
_cell.angle_gamma   90.00
#
_symmetry.space_group_name_H-M   'P 1'
#
loop_
_entity.id
_entity.type
_entity.pdbx_description
1 polymer ?
#
loop_
_entity_poly.entity_id
_entity_poly.type
_entity_poly.pdbx_seq_one_letter_code
_entity_poly.pdbx_strand_id
1 'polypeptide(L)'
;MGRIPTGPIIEGGKKAGKIIKENRKEIMAVLGLLSAAGKVIKENTVKKKESNKTEGKLHHRKGRYDHYKIKILMELDSQNRNELFQYILEVKQFIQQIKNEENKELGVKKPIHKKRIKNWNDILIQIKDKMYTKDYLEFIKIYNNPSYHSEYFKGFEGLVEKFKKLNNREKHDDLLKYIAEITNRSIEQIKKDFSLTD
;
A
#
# COMPACT_ATOMS: atom_id res chain seq x y z
N MET A 1 46.75 13.07 -1.39
CA MET A 1 45.31 13.25 -1.11
C MET A 1 44.52 12.46 -2.14
N GLY A 2 44.24 11.18 -1.87
CA GLY A 2 43.56 10.26 -2.81
C GLY A 2 42.04 10.44 -2.77
N ARG A 3 41.39 10.42 -3.94
CA ARG A 3 39.93 10.48 -4.09
C ARG A 3 39.35 9.08 -3.88
N ILE A 4 38.41 8.93 -2.95
CA ILE A 4 37.64 7.69 -2.76
C ILE A 4 36.49 7.67 -3.78
N PRO A 5 36.31 6.60 -4.57
CA PRO A 5 35.16 6.46 -5.46
C PRO A 5 33.93 5.98 -4.66
N THR A 6 32.90 6.82 -4.57
CA THR A 6 31.57 6.41 -4.09
C THR A 6 30.78 5.79 -5.25
N GLY A 7 30.78 4.46 -5.33
CA GLY A 7 29.86 3.71 -6.18
C GLY A 7 28.41 3.75 -5.64
N PRO A 8 27.39 3.53 -6.49
CA PRO A 8 26.00 3.50 -6.05
C PRO A 8 25.67 2.16 -5.39
N ILE A 9 25.29 2.18 -4.11
CA ILE A 9 24.67 1.04 -3.43
C ILE A 9 23.17 1.07 -3.79
N ILE A 10 22.76 0.22 -4.74
CA ILE A 10 21.35 -0.10 -4.98
C ILE A 10 21.16 -1.59 -4.71
N GLU A 11 20.77 -1.93 -3.49
CA GLU A 11 20.42 -3.31 -3.11
C GLU A 11 18.97 -3.46 -2.63
N GLY A 12 18.06 -2.62 -3.15
CA GLY A 12 16.62 -2.69 -2.87
C GLY A 12 15.74 -3.25 -4.00
N GLY A 13 16.30 -3.48 -5.20
CA GLY A 13 15.51 -3.71 -6.42
C GLY A 13 14.95 -5.12 -6.63
N LYS A 14 15.58 -6.16 -6.07
CA LYS A 14 15.26 -7.56 -6.43
C LYS A 14 14.02 -8.12 -5.74
N LYS A 15 13.62 -7.61 -4.57
CA LYS A 15 12.44 -8.11 -3.82
C LYS A 15 11.12 -7.51 -4.33
N ALA A 16 11.12 -6.26 -4.79
CA ALA A 16 9.93 -5.62 -5.36
C ALA A 16 9.46 -6.24 -6.69
N GLY A 17 10.40 -6.79 -7.48
CA GLY A 17 10.10 -7.42 -8.77
C GLY A 17 9.34 -8.75 -8.69
N LYS A 18 9.49 -9.52 -7.60
CA LYS A 18 8.75 -10.78 -7.39
C LYS A 18 7.27 -10.52 -7.08
N ILE A 19 6.99 -9.52 -6.23
CA ILE A 19 5.63 -9.16 -5.80
C ILE A 19 4.76 -8.69 -6.97
N ILE A 20 5.36 -7.99 -7.94
CA ILE A 20 4.67 -7.55 -9.16
C ILE A 20 4.34 -8.74 -10.08
N LYS A 21 5.13 -9.82 -10.05
CA LYS A 21 4.95 -10.98 -10.93
C LYS A 21 3.88 -11.94 -10.42
N GLU A 22 3.79 -12.16 -9.11
CA GLU A 22 2.83 -13.10 -8.52
C GLU A 22 1.43 -12.49 -8.37
N ASN A 23 1.34 -11.20 -8.04
CA ASN A 23 0.07 -10.47 -7.99
C ASN A 23 -0.22 -9.71 -9.29
N ARG A 24 0.49 -10.02 -10.39
CA ARG A 24 0.35 -9.32 -11.68
C ARG A 24 -1.08 -9.34 -12.20
N LYS A 25 -1.83 -10.43 -12.02
CA LYS A 25 -3.21 -10.53 -12.49
C LYS A 25 -4.15 -9.61 -11.70
N GLU A 26 -4.00 -9.51 -10.38
CA GLU A 26 -4.79 -8.59 -9.56
C GLU A 26 -4.33 -7.14 -9.73
N ILE A 27 -3.03 -6.89 -9.81
CA ILE A 27 -2.46 -5.56 -10.07
C ILE A 27 -2.84 -5.08 -11.48
N MET A 28 -2.82 -5.95 -12.50
CA MET A 28 -3.28 -5.61 -13.86
C MET A 28 -4.80 -5.55 -13.97
N ALA A 29 -5.56 -6.33 -13.19
CA ALA A 29 -7.01 -6.19 -13.10
C ALA A 29 -7.38 -4.84 -12.47
N VAL A 30 -6.65 -4.39 -11.44
CA VAL A 30 -6.83 -3.09 -10.79
C VAL A 30 -6.31 -1.95 -11.67
N LEU A 31 -5.18 -2.09 -12.37
CA LEU A 31 -4.71 -1.11 -13.36
C LEU A 31 -5.65 -1.01 -14.58
N GLY A 32 -6.21 -2.14 -15.01
CA GLY A 32 -7.23 -2.22 -16.07
C GLY A 32 -8.58 -1.66 -15.62
N LEU A 33 -8.96 -1.84 -14.36
CA LEU A 33 -10.09 -1.16 -13.74
C LEU A 33 -9.83 0.32 -13.53
N LEU A 34 -8.60 0.77 -13.28
CA LEU A 34 -8.28 2.20 -13.17
C LEU A 34 -8.32 2.92 -14.53
N SER A 35 -7.96 2.24 -15.62
CA SER A 35 -8.14 2.78 -16.98
C SER A 35 -9.60 2.74 -17.45
N ALA A 36 -10.39 1.74 -17.02
CA ALA A 36 -11.82 1.65 -17.31
C ALA A 36 -12.70 2.52 -16.38
N ALA A 37 -12.39 2.63 -15.10
CA ALA A 37 -13.11 3.46 -14.11
C ALA A 37 -12.84 4.96 -14.30
N GLY A 38 -11.80 5.33 -15.03
CA GLY A 38 -11.66 6.69 -15.59
C GLY A 38 -12.85 7.13 -16.44
N LYS A 39 -13.68 6.19 -16.94
CA LYS A 39 -14.94 6.48 -17.63
C LYS A 39 -16.20 6.39 -16.74
N VAL A 40 -16.18 5.73 -15.59
CA VAL A 40 -17.41 5.41 -14.80
C VAL A 40 -17.65 6.36 -13.61
N ILE A 41 -16.68 7.16 -13.17
CA ILE A 41 -16.87 8.11 -12.04
C ILE A 41 -17.57 9.43 -12.47
N LYS A 42 -18.10 9.52 -13.70
CA LYS A 42 -18.68 10.76 -14.23
C LYS A 42 -20.09 11.10 -13.74
N GLU A 43 -20.84 10.18 -13.13
CA GLU A 43 -22.27 10.45 -12.86
C GLU A 43 -22.59 10.98 -11.45
N ASN A 44 -21.76 10.72 -10.43
CA ASN A 44 -22.02 11.24 -9.07
C ASN A 44 -21.25 12.52 -8.69
N THR A 45 -20.38 13.03 -9.56
CA THR A 45 -19.68 14.32 -9.33
C THR A 45 -20.41 15.54 -9.90
N VAL A 46 -21.49 15.36 -10.66
CA VAL A 46 -22.25 16.47 -11.24
C VAL A 46 -23.17 17.13 -10.20
N LYS A 47 -23.71 16.37 -9.23
CA LYS A 47 -24.62 16.92 -8.20
C LYS A 47 -23.94 17.65 -7.04
N LYS A 48 -22.60 17.64 -6.97
CA LYS A 48 -21.84 18.30 -5.88
C LYS A 48 -21.15 19.60 -6.31
N LYS A 49 -21.57 20.19 -7.44
CA LYS A 49 -21.03 21.45 -7.97
C LYS A 49 -21.77 22.72 -7.53
N GLU A 50 -22.89 22.62 -6.82
CA GLU A 50 -23.70 23.81 -6.48
C GLU A 50 -23.51 24.39 -5.07
N SER A 51 -22.78 23.74 -4.16
CA SER A 51 -22.73 24.21 -2.76
C SER A 51 -21.33 24.48 -2.22
N ASN A 52 -20.48 25.23 -2.92
CA ASN A 52 -19.27 25.82 -2.32
C ASN A 52 -18.91 27.15 -2.99
N LYS A 53 -19.72 28.18 -2.73
CA LYS A 53 -19.21 29.56 -2.67
C LYS A 53 -18.69 29.80 -1.26
N THR A 54 -17.62 30.60 -1.17
CA THR A 54 -16.90 31.08 0.04
C THR A 54 -16.10 30.05 0.84
N GLU A 55 -14.85 29.82 0.42
CA GLU A 55 -13.64 29.85 1.25
C GLU A 55 -12.41 29.74 0.33
N GLY A 56 -11.34 30.47 0.64
CA GLY A 56 -10.15 30.58 -0.22
C GLY A 56 -9.66 29.21 -0.69
N LYS A 57 -9.74 28.96 -2.00
CA LYS A 57 -9.56 27.62 -2.61
C LYS A 57 -8.20 27.01 -2.25
N LEU A 58 -8.14 26.30 -1.12
CA LEU A 58 -7.02 25.44 -0.79
C LEU A 58 -6.90 24.41 -1.91
N HIS A 59 -5.73 24.31 -2.55
CA HIS A 59 -5.51 23.36 -3.64
C HIS A 59 -5.93 21.96 -3.18
N HIS A 60 -6.79 21.26 -3.92
CA HIS A 60 -7.43 19.99 -3.48
C HIS A 60 -6.44 19.00 -2.83
N ARG A 61 -5.26 18.81 -3.43
CA ARG A 61 -4.18 17.97 -2.89
C ARG A 61 -3.62 18.41 -1.53
N LYS A 62 -3.55 19.71 -1.26
CA LYS A 62 -3.14 20.24 0.06
C LYS A 62 -4.21 19.88 1.10
N GLY A 63 -5.48 20.10 0.79
CA GLY A 63 -6.59 19.70 1.67
C GLY A 63 -6.64 18.19 1.91
N ARG A 64 -6.39 17.36 0.87
CA ARG A 64 -6.26 15.91 1.05
C ARG A 64 -5.06 15.54 1.90
N TYR A 65 -3.90 16.15 1.69
CA TYR A 65 -2.72 15.90 2.52
C TYR A 65 -2.98 16.20 4.00
N ASP A 66 -3.61 17.33 4.31
CA ASP A 66 -3.96 17.72 5.67
C ASP A 66 -4.99 16.75 6.27
N HIS A 67 -5.97 16.32 5.48
CA HIS A 67 -6.92 15.27 5.88
C HIS A 67 -6.24 13.94 6.22
N TYR A 68 -5.22 13.54 5.45
CA TYR A 68 -4.44 12.35 5.77
C TYR A 68 -3.75 12.50 7.14
N LYS A 69 -3.12 13.65 7.38
CA LYS A 69 -2.40 13.90 8.63
C LYS A 69 -3.30 13.95 9.87
N ILE A 70 -4.44 14.62 9.76
CA ILE A 70 -5.29 14.92 10.92
C ILE A 70 -6.26 13.77 11.20
N LYS A 71 -6.69 13.04 10.17
CA LYS A 71 -7.73 12.02 10.30
C LYS A 71 -7.24 10.62 9.93
N ILE A 72 -6.89 10.38 8.67
CA ILE A 72 -6.65 9.02 8.16
C ILE A 72 -5.53 8.33 8.93
N LEU A 73 -4.41 9.02 9.19
CA LEU A 73 -3.28 8.44 9.92
C LEU A 73 -3.63 8.09 11.37
N MET A 74 -4.53 8.83 12.01
CA MET A 74 -4.98 8.56 13.38
C MET A 74 -5.96 7.38 13.45
N GLU A 75 -6.67 7.11 12.36
CA GLU A 75 -7.73 6.10 12.28
C GLU A 75 -7.26 4.79 11.62
N LEU A 76 -5.99 4.63 11.25
CA LEU A 76 -5.51 3.44 10.50
C LEU A 76 -5.81 2.12 11.23
N ASP A 77 -5.83 2.14 12.55
CA ASP A 77 -6.10 0.99 13.41
C ASP A 77 -7.51 0.43 13.22
N SER A 78 -8.49 1.29 12.99
CA SER A 78 -9.89 0.88 12.80
C SER A 78 -10.19 0.45 11.37
N GLN A 79 -9.29 0.70 10.42
CA GLN A 79 -9.55 0.44 9.00
C GLN A 79 -9.41 -1.05 8.67
N ASN A 80 -10.29 -1.56 7.81
CA ASN A 80 -10.12 -2.86 7.20
C ASN A 80 -9.05 -2.82 6.10
N ARG A 81 -8.69 -3.99 5.58
CA ARG A 81 -7.63 -4.11 4.58
C ARG A 81 -7.96 -3.36 3.29
N ASN A 82 -9.23 -3.40 2.87
CA ASN A 82 -9.66 -2.71 1.66
C ASN A 82 -9.49 -1.19 1.79
N GLU A 83 -9.90 -0.61 2.91
CA GLU A 83 -9.73 0.83 3.19
C GLU A 83 -8.25 1.23 3.16
N LEU A 84 -7.38 0.48 3.84
CA LEU A 84 -5.93 0.72 3.79
C LEU A 84 -5.37 0.62 2.37
N PHE A 85 -5.85 -0.36 1.59
CA PHE A 85 -5.45 -0.52 0.19
C PHE A 85 -5.91 0.65 -0.69
N GLN A 86 -7.14 1.15 -0.51
CA GLN A 86 -7.63 2.33 -1.23
C GLN A 86 -6.79 3.56 -0.91
N TYR A 87 -6.41 3.77 0.35
CA TYR A 87 -5.52 4.86 0.73
C TYR A 87 -4.13 4.74 0.08
N ILE A 88 -3.57 3.53 0.03
CA ILE A 88 -2.31 3.27 -0.70
C ILE A 88 -2.42 3.66 -2.18
N LEU A 89 -3.53 3.31 -2.84
CA LEU A 89 -3.76 3.66 -4.24
C LEU A 89 -3.85 5.17 -4.45
N GLU A 90 -4.64 5.85 -3.62
CA GLU A 90 -4.80 7.31 -3.70
C GLU A 90 -3.46 8.05 -3.50
N VAL A 91 -2.69 7.67 -2.48
CA VAL A 91 -1.38 8.28 -2.21
C VAL A 91 -0.42 8.06 -3.38
N LYS A 92 -0.40 6.86 -3.97
CA LYS A 92 0.41 6.57 -5.17
C LYS A 92 0.00 7.44 -6.36
N GLN A 93 -1.29 7.68 -6.55
CA GLN A 93 -1.79 8.58 -7.61
C GLN A 93 -1.29 10.01 -7.39
N PHE A 94 -1.34 10.53 -6.16
CA PHE A 94 -0.79 11.86 -5.87
C PHE A 94 0.71 11.95 -6.12
N ILE A 95 1.49 10.95 -5.70
CA ILE A 95 2.93 10.89 -5.98
C ILE A 95 3.17 10.91 -7.50
N GLN A 96 2.43 10.11 -8.27
CA GLN A 96 2.60 10.05 -9.72
C GLN A 96 2.23 11.37 -10.41
N GLN A 97 1.16 12.03 -9.97
CA GLN A 97 0.78 13.36 -10.47
C GLN A 97 1.90 14.38 -10.21
N ILE A 98 2.48 14.40 -9.01
CA ILE A 98 3.57 15.33 -8.68
C ILE A 98 4.82 15.03 -9.49
N LYS A 99 5.16 13.75 -9.71
CA LYS A 99 6.27 13.36 -10.61
C LYS A 99 6.04 13.83 -12.05
N ASN A 100 4.81 13.69 -12.55
CA ASN A 100 4.47 14.16 -13.89
C ASN A 100 4.57 15.68 -14.01
N GLU A 101 4.21 16.42 -12.96
CA GLU A 101 4.39 17.88 -12.88
C GLU A 101 5.88 18.27 -12.83
N GLU A 102 6.67 17.58 -12.00
CA GLU A 102 8.12 17.80 -11.89
C GLU A 102 8.83 17.60 -13.24
N ASN A 103 8.39 16.62 -14.03
CA ASN A 103 8.92 16.35 -15.36
C ASN A 103 8.50 17.39 -16.41
N LYS A 104 7.38 18.10 -16.21
CA LYS A 104 6.85 19.11 -17.14
C LYS A 104 7.29 20.54 -16.82
N GLU A 105 7.64 20.82 -15.56
CA GLU A 105 8.00 22.17 -15.12
C GLU A 105 9.51 22.47 -15.25
N LEU A 106 9.84 23.74 -15.52
CA LEU A 106 11.22 24.26 -15.52
C LEU A 106 11.89 24.02 -14.16
N GLY A 107 13.21 23.79 -14.17
CA GLY A 107 13.99 23.26 -13.03
C GLY A 107 13.84 23.98 -11.68
N VAL A 108 13.37 25.22 -11.67
CA VAL A 108 13.20 26.07 -10.48
C VAL A 108 12.23 25.48 -9.44
N LYS A 109 11.19 24.72 -9.87
CA LYS A 109 10.20 24.12 -8.95
C LYS A 109 10.55 22.69 -8.49
N LYS A 110 11.63 22.10 -9.00
CA LYS A 110 12.05 20.72 -8.64
C LYS A 110 12.21 20.50 -7.13
N PRO A 111 12.85 21.40 -6.35
CA PRO A 111 13.00 21.19 -4.91
C PRO A 111 11.65 21.10 -4.17
N ILE A 112 10.65 21.86 -4.62
CA ILE A 112 9.30 21.88 -4.03
C ILE A 112 8.61 20.53 -4.30
N HIS A 113 8.68 20.03 -5.53
CA HIS A 113 8.10 18.73 -5.89
C HIS A 113 8.75 17.57 -5.16
N LYS A 114 10.09 17.57 -5.03
CA LYS A 114 10.81 16.58 -4.23
C LYS A 114 10.33 16.55 -2.79
N LYS A 115 10.16 17.72 -2.15
CA LYS A 115 9.62 17.82 -0.80
C LYS A 115 8.19 17.26 -0.70
N ARG A 116 7.32 17.58 -1.67
CA ARG A 116 5.94 17.06 -1.70
C ARG A 116 5.90 15.55 -1.91
N ILE A 117 6.73 15.01 -2.80
CA ILE A 117 6.85 13.56 -3.01
C ILE A 117 7.32 12.87 -1.74
N LYS A 118 8.34 13.41 -1.06
CA LYS A 118 8.81 12.87 0.23
C LYS A 118 7.67 12.82 1.26
N ASN A 119 6.96 13.94 1.44
CA ASN A 119 5.83 14.03 2.35
C ASN A 119 4.74 12.97 2.09
N TRP A 120 4.42 12.70 0.83
CA TRP A 120 3.46 11.65 0.47
C TRP A 120 4.04 10.24 0.62
N ASN A 121 5.33 10.05 0.36
CA ASN A 121 6.00 8.77 0.63
C ASN A 121 5.99 8.44 2.13
N ASP A 122 6.18 9.42 3.00
CA ASP A 122 6.15 9.21 4.45
C ASP A 122 4.75 8.74 4.91
N ILE A 123 3.68 9.27 4.30
CA ILE A 123 2.30 8.78 4.52
C ILE A 123 2.13 7.36 3.97
N LEU A 124 2.65 7.10 2.76
CA LEU A 124 2.55 5.79 2.13
C LEU A 124 3.22 4.69 2.96
N ILE A 125 4.38 4.99 3.56
CA ILE A 125 5.12 4.07 4.42
C ILE A 125 4.27 3.72 5.66
N GLN A 126 3.74 4.72 6.36
CA GLN A 126 2.92 4.50 7.55
C GLN A 126 1.69 3.61 7.28
N ILE A 127 0.98 3.87 6.17
CA ILE A 127 -0.21 3.06 5.81
C ILE A 127 0.20 1.62 5.46
N LYS A 128 1.29 1.45 4.72
CA LYS A 128 1.81 0.12 4.37
C LYS A 128 2.26 -0.66 5.60
N ASP A 129 3.04 -0.03 6.48
CA ASP A 129 3.54 -0.67 7.69
C ASP A 129 2.38 -1.10 8.59
N LYS A 130 1.31 -0.29 8.65
CA LYS A 130 0.09 -0.68 9.37
C LYS A 130 -0.60 -1.86 8.71
N MET A 131 -0.79 -1.83 7.39
CA MET A 131 -1.40 -2.93 6.64
C MET A 131 -0.61 -4.22 6.81
N TYR A 132 0.72 -4.18 6.69
CA TYR A 132 1.61 -5.33 6.90
C TYR A 132 1.51 -5.90 8.31
N THR A 133 1.46 -5.03 9.32
CA THR A 133 1.31 -5.44 10.70
C THR A 133 -0.05 -6.08 10.96
N LYS A 134 -1.13 -5.50 10.45
CA LYS A 134 -2.47 -6.06 10.61
C LYS A 134 -2.63 -7.38 9.85
N ASP A 135 -2.17 -7.45 8.60
CA ASP A 135 -2.14 -8.70 7.82
C ASP A 135 -1.45 -9.81 8.62
N TYR A 136 -0.29 -9.53 9.22
CA TYR A 136 0.46 -10.49 10.02
C TYR A 136 -0.30 -10.98 11.26
N LEU A 137 -0.83 -10.04 12.06
CA LEU A 137 -1.57 -10.38 13.27
C LEU A 137 -2.84 -11.19 12.97
N GLU A 138 -3.52 -10.86 11.88
CA GLU A 138 -4.71 -11.60 11.46
C GLU A 138 -4.35 -13.01 10.97
N PHE A 139 -3.23 -13.19 10.26
CA PHE A 139 -2.76 -14.53 9.93
C PHE A 139 -2.40 -15.37 11.15
N ILE A 140 -1.80 -14.79 12.20
CA ILE A 140 -1.55 -15.48 13.47
C ILE A 140 -2.88 -15.94 14.10
N LYS A 141 -3.89 -15.07 14.14
CA LYS A 141 -5.22 -15.43 14.68
C LYS A 141 -5.86 -16.57 13.90
N ILE A 142 -5.78 -16.52 12.56
CA ILE A 142 -6.31 -17.56 11.67
C ILE A 142 -5.56 -18.89 11.88
N TYR A 143 -4.24 -18.84 12.07
CA TYR A 143 -3.43 -20.02 12.33
C TYR A 143 -3.79 -20.69 13.65
N ASN A 144 -3.89 -19.91 14.72
CA ASN A 144 -4.22 -20.42 16.06
C ASN A 144 -5.68 -20.86 16.20
N ASN A 145 -6.59 -20.31 15.39
CA ASN A 145 -7.99 -20.72 15.35
C ASN A 145 -8.50 -20.80 13.90
N PRO A 146 -8.54 -22.01 13.30
CA PRO A 146 -9.00 -22.19 11.91
C PRO A 146 -10.45 -21.75 11.64
N SER A 147 -11.29 -21.76 12.67
CA SER A 147 -12.69 -21.30 12.61
C SER A 147 -12.86 -19.79 12.68
N TYR A 148 -11.80 -19.06 13.03
CA TYR A 148 -11.81 -17.61 13.06
C TYR A 148 -12.12 -17.02 11.67
N HIS A 149 -13.05 -16.08 11.65
CA HIS A 149 -13.39 -15.25 10.50
C HIS A 149 -12.90 -13.83 10.75
N SER A 150 -12.12 -13.29 9.82
CA SER A 150 -11.51 -11.97 9.95
C SER A 150 -12.29 -10.92 9.17
N GLU A 151 -13.00 -10.04 9.87
CA GLU A 151 -13.67 -8.87 9.27
C GLU A 151 -12.66 -7.91 8.62
N TYR A 152 -11.41 -7.92 9.08
CA TYR A 152 -10.35 -7.10 8.49
C TYR A 152 -10.09 -7.44 7.02
N PHE A 153 -10.20 -8.71 6.64
CA PHE A 153 -9.97 -9.18 5.27
C PHE A 153 -11.21 -9.09 4.36
N LYS A 154 -12.29 -8.40 4.77
CA LYS A 154 -13.47 -8.21 3.93
C LYS A 154 -13.11 -7.55 2.58
N GLY A 155 -13.51 -8.18 1.48
CA GLY A 155 -13.13 -7.82 0.11
C GLY A 155 -11.74 -8.30 -0.33
N PHE A 156 -11.04 -9.08 0.51
CA PHE A 156 -9.73 -9.69 0.30
C PHE A 156 -9.70 -11.16 0.77
N GLU A 157 -10.85 -11.84 0.72
CA GLU A 157 -11.04 -13.20 1.22
C GLU A 157 -10.07 -14.20 0.57
N GLY A 158 -9.72 -13.99 -0.70
CA GLY A 158 -8.75 -14.81 -1.42
C GLY A 158 -7.37 -14.90 -0.77
N LEU A 159 -6.95 -13.87 -0.01
CA LEU A 159 -5.71 -13.92 0.77
C LEU A 159 -5.81 -14.94 1.91
N VAL A 160 -6.94 -14.94 2.62
CA VAL A 160 -7.21 -15.88 3.71
C VAL A 160 -7.35 -17.30 3.18
N GLU A 161 -8.05 -17.48 2.05
CA GLU A 161 -8.19 -18.79 1.42
C GLU A 161 -6.85 -19.37 0.99
N LYS A 162 -5.99 -18.56 0.36
CA LYS A 162 -4.65 -18.99 -0.04
C LYS A 162 -3.81 -19.33 1.18
N PHE A 163 -3.86 -18.53 2.24
CA PHE A 163 -3.21 -18.83 3.51
C PHE A 163 -3.64 -20.19 4.06
N LYS A 164 -4.96 -20.42 4.22
CA LYS A 164 -5.51 -21.68 4.76
C LYS A 164 -5.13 -22.89 3.89
N LYS A 165 -5.17 -22.74 2.56
CA LYS A 165 -4.74 -23.79 1.61
C LYS A 165 -3.26 -24.15 1.75
N LEU A 166 -2.38 -23.17 2.00
CA LEU A 166 -0.96 -23.42 2.22
C LEU A 166 -0.69 -24.01 3.61
N ASN A 167 -1.46 -23.61 4.62
CA ASN A 167 -1.32 -24.12 5.98
C ASN A 167 -1.68 -25.61 6.10
N ASN A 168 -2.62 -26.09 5.29
CA ASN A 168 -3.04 -27.49 5.29
C ASN A 168 -2.09 -28.42 4.50
N ARG A 169 -1.01 -27.90 3.91
CA ARG A 169 -0.03 -28.70 3.18
C ARG A 169 1.16 -28.99 4.07
N GLU A 170 1.75 -30.17 3.94
CA GLU A 170 3.01 -30.57 4.62
C GLU A 170 4.22 -29.68 4.23
N LYS A 171 4.09 -28.84 3.20
CA LYS A 171 5.14 -27.92 2.74
C LYS A 171 5.01 -26.55 3.37
N HIS A 172 5.59 -26.40 4.57
CA HIS A 172 5.61 -25.13 5.31
C HIS A 172 6.40 -24.01 4.58
N ASP A 173 7.34 -24.35 3.70
CA ASP A 173 8.14 -23.38 2.92
C ASP A 173 7.30 -22.40 2.11
N ASP A 174 6.22 -22.88 1.48
CA ASP A 174 5.37 -22.04 0.64
C ASP A 174 4.50 -21.11 1.49
N LEU A 175 4.07 -21.58 2.67
CA LEU A 175 3.37 -20.77 3.67
C LEU A 175 4.28 -19.65 4.19
N LEU A 176 5.52 -19.98 4.57
CA LEU A 176 6.51 -19.02 5.07
C LEU A 176 6.81 -17.93 4.03
N LYS A 177 7.04 -18.32 2.76
CA LYS A 177 7.27 -17.37 1.67
C LYS A 177 6.07 -16.46 1.45
N TYR A 178 4.86 -17.04 1.47
CA TYR A 178 3.62 -16.29 1.28
C TYR A 178 3.41 -15.23 2.38
N ILE A 179 3.56 -15.62 3.65
CA ILE A 179 3.44 -14.69 4.79
C ILE A 179 4.51 -13.59 4.69
N ALA A 180 5.77 -13.96 4.41
CA ALA A 180 6.87 -13.02 4.30
C ALA A 180 6.64 -11.98 3.19
N GLU A 181 6.12 -12.42 2.04
CA GLU A 181 5.84 -11.54 0.91
C GLU A 181 4.75 -10.51 1.22
N ILE A 182 3.67 -10.94 1.87
CA ILE A 182 2.53 -10.06 2.16
C ILE A 182 2.84 -9.13 3.32
N THR A 183 3.52 -9.60 4.35
CA THR A 183 3.67 -8.88 5.63
C THR A 183 5.02 -8.20 5.77
N ASN A 184 5.92 -8.39 4.79
CA ASN A 184 7.29 -7.87 4.83
C ASN A 184 8.06 -8.29 6.10
N ARG A 185 7.70 -9.44 6.69
CA ARG A 185 8.39 -10.05 7.84
C ARG A 185 9.48 -11.00 7.36
N SER A 186 10.52 -11.17 8.19
CA SER A 186 11.55 -12.17 7.91
C SER A 186 11.00 -13.58 8.12
N ILE A 187 11.48 -14.53 7.32
CA ILE A 187 11.10 -15.94 7.45
C ILE A 187 11.42 -16.47 8.85
N GLU A 188 12.55 -16.06 9.42
CA GLU A 188 12.97 -16.42 10.79
C GLU A 188 11.95 -15.97 11.84
N GLN A 189 11.45 -14.73 11.75
CA GLN A 189 10.43 -14.24 12.66
C GLN A 189 9.12 -15.04 12.52
N ILE A 190 8.73 -15.35 11.28
CA ILE A 190 7.52 -16.12 11.01
C ILE A 190 7.64 -17.53 11.57
N LYS A 191 8.76 -18.23 11.35
CA LYS A 191 8.99 -19.57 11.91
C LYS A 191 8.80 -19.59 13.43
N LYS A 192 9.40 -18.62 14.12
CA LYS A 192 9.30 -18.47 15.58
C LYS A 192 7.85 -18.27 16.03
N ASP A 193 7.15 -17.31 15.43
CA ASP A 193 5.80 -16.94 15.86
C ASP A 193 4.75 -18.01 15.51
N PHE A 194 4.98 -18.79 14.47
CA PHE A 194 4.06 -19.83 14.00
C PHE A 194 4.39 -21.24 14.50
N SER A 195 5.38 -21.42 15.38
CA SER A 195 5.64 -22.77 15.89
C SER A 195 6.41 -23.67 14.92
N LEU A 196 6.86 -23.15 13.77
CA LEU A 196 7.31 -23.96 12.63
C LEU A 196 8.80 -24.27 12.77
N THR A 197 9.13 -25.55 13.02
CA THR A 197 10.50 -26.07 12.98
C THR A 197 10.92 -26.46 11.57
N ASP A 198 12.22 -26.43 11.31
CA ASP A 198 12.85 -26.92 10.06
C ASP A 198 12.72 -28.44 9.88
#